data_AF-A0A2V2UPB8-F1
#
_entry.id   AF-A0A2V2UPB8-F1
#
_cell.length_a   1.000
_cell.length_b   1.000
_cell.length_c   1.000
_cell.angle_alpha   90.00
_cell.angle_beta   90.00
_cell.angle_gamma   90.00
#
_symmetry.space_group_name_H-M   'P 1'
#
loop_
_entity.id
_entity.type
_entity.pdbx_description
1 polymer ?
#
loop_
_entity_poly.entity_id
_entity_poly.type
_entity_poly.pdbx_seq_one_letter_code
_entity_poly.pdbx_strand_id
1 'polypeptide(L)'
;MNFYPKYMTDTAWSVRVAAHELAHALGFSQRNMEEKRILNSEYIARGRKRWMVAGNHVKAKTRAQFGCDSLEGMELEYEDGASARKIPHWKERHARDELKAPTVGAGYYTALTMEAFADMGYYRVNWSMAEPISWGHRSGCDFLEKKCSEITDFPTRYPHMFCDANGNETLRCTSDRRHVGMCTANVVENKWTSADKDVCPVVSLYFHETNSGTTYNTCSDVTVTSLPGSLTGGDSWCLDAELVETNDNSKHKSVKGVRAQVLCEGGTAKVKYLGSSDFHSCPEDTQISVTLNGFEQDGKIKCPKYGEVCTIAANGSSLVVPRALEGDKREEQEEEAEESVAAPALSPGAEALTKASPADLPAAEHSSEEGPREEAVTAEASPPGKNSEAPVVQAVSKQPQQESEAGQMTAVEASATTQQATASNIPAVGETTGDVVTVCESRAVPLLLLLLGLWGFAAL
;
A
#
# COMPACT_ATOMS: atom_id res chain seq x y z
N MET A 1 2.10 -23.42 3.45
CA MET A 1 0.88 -22.78 3.97
C MET A 1 0.42 -23.54 5.21
N ASN A 2 0.17 -22.84 6.32
CA ASN A 2 -0.38 -23.40 7.56
C ASN A 2 -1.15 -22.28 8.28
N PHE A 3 -2.46 -22.45 8.45
CA PHE A 3 -3.31 -21.46 9.13
C PHE A 3 -3.52 -21.89 10.58
N TYR A 4 -2.89 -21.19 11.51
CA TYR A 4 -3.02 -21.51 12.93
C TYR A 4 -4.39 -21.03 13.46
N PRO A 5 -5.30 -21.93 13.91
CA PRO A 5 -6.71 -21.57 14.14
C PRO A 5 -6.93 -20.44 15.15
N LYS A 6 -6.01 -20.24 16.11
CA LYS A 6 -6.05 -19.14 17.09
C LYS A 6 -6.07 -17.73 16.46
N TYR A 7 -5.55 -17.58 15.23
CA TYR A 7 -5.41 -16.30 14.53
C TYR A 7 -6.30 -16.21 13.27
N MET A 8 -7.15 -17.20 13.03
CA MET A 8 -8.11 -17.19 11.94
C MET A 8 -9.49 -16.80 12.45
N THR A 9 -10.16 -15.92 11.71
CA THR A 9 -11.52 -15.45 11.96
C THR A 9 -12.32 -15.52 10.65
N ASP A 10 -13.62 -15.25 10.73
CA ASP A 10 -14.51 -15.04 9.60
C ASP A 10 -14.40 -13.62 8.98
N THR A 11 -13.54 -12.76 9.52
CA THR A 11 -13.33 -11.40 9.02
C THR A 11 -12.67 -11.35 7.64
N ALA A 12 -12.94 -10.27 6.91
CA ALA A 12 -12.29 -9.98 5.63
C ALA A 12 -10.77 -10.05 5.67
N TRP A 13 -10.12 -9.68 6.78
CA TRP A 13 -8.67 -9.75 6.90
C TRP A 13 -8.16 -11.20 6.88
N SER A 14 -8.74 -12.10 7.67
CA SER A 14 -8.34 -13.52 7.68
C SER A 14 -8.56 -14.20 6.32
N VAL A 15 -9.63 -13.86 5.61
CA VAL A 15 -9.91 -14.39 4.26
C VAL A 15 -8.91 -13.86 3.22
N ARG A 16 -8.49 -12.59 3.30
CA ARG A 16 -7.47 -12.05 2.39
C ARG A 16 -6.05 -12.52 2.71
N VAL A 17 -5.73 -12.78 3.98
CA VAL A 17 -4.52 -13.53 4.36
C VAL A 17 -4.54 -14.95 3.77
N ALA A 18 -5.69 -15.63 3.80
CA ALA A 18 -5.81 -16.96 3.22
C ALA A 18 -5.60 -16.96 1.69
N ALA A 19 -6.19 -16.00 0.97
CA ALA A 19 -5.98 -15.82 -0.47
C ALA A 19 -4.52 -15.42 -0.80
N HIS A 20 -3.89 -14.59 0.02
CA HIS A 20 -2.47 -14.19 -0.11
C HIS A 20 -1.54 -15.41 -0.05
N GLU A 21 -1.74 -16.30 0.93
CA GLU A 21 -0.96 -17.52 1.09
C GLU A 21 -1.25 -18.56 -0.01
N LEU A 22 -2.52 -18.69 -0.42
CA LEU A 22 -2.91 -19.53 -1.57
C LEU A 22 -2.19 -19.09 -2.85
N ALA A 23 -2.07 -17.80 -3.11
CA ALA A 23 -1.35 -17.30 -4.27
C ALA A 23 0.16 -17.67 -4.26
N HIS A 24 0.81 -17.74 -3.09
CA HIS A 24 2.17 -18.30 -3.00
C HIS A 24 2.18 -19.80 -3.33
N ALA A 25 1.21 -20.57 -2.82
CA ALA A 25 1.10 -22.00 -3.10
C ALA A 25 0.78 -22.31 -4.58
N LEU A 26 0.03 -21.43 -5.25
CA LEU A 26 -0.23 -21.43 -6.70
C LEU A 26 0.97 -20.95 -7.53
N GLY A 27 2.10 -20.62 -6.90
CA GLY A 27 3.35 -20.38 -7.59
C GLY A 27 3.78 -18.92 -7.73
N PHE A 28 3.18 -17.98 -7.00
CA PHE A 28 3.75 -16.63 -6.83
C PHE A 28 5.04 -16.70 -5.99
N SER A 29 6.15 -17.09 -6.64
CA SER A 29 7.45 -17.37 -6.01
C SER A 29 8.60 -16.85 -6.88
N GLN A 30 9.75 -16.53 -6.26
CA GLN A 30 10.97 -16.13 -7.00
C GLN A 30 11.34 -17.17 -8.05
N ARG A 31 11.38 -18.45 -7.63
CA ARG A 31 11.76 -19.59 -8.47
C ARG A 31 10.92 -19.65 -9.74
N ASN A 32 9.60 -19.52 -9.62
CA ASN A 32 8.70 -19.65 -10.77
C ASN A 32 8.87 -18.45 -11.73
N MET A 33 9.09 -17.25 -11.20
CA MET A 33 9.37 -16.06 -12.00
C MET A 33 10.72 -16.15 -12.74
N GLU A 34 11.73 -16.79 -12.14
CA GLU A 34 13.02 -17.11 -12.77
C GLU A 34 12.90 -18.21 -13.83
N GLU A 35 12.24 -19.33 -13.53
CA GLU A 35 12.02 -20.44 -14.45
C GLU A 35 11.23 -20.01 -15.70
N LYS A 36 10.26 -19.10 -15.53
CA LYS A 36 9.49 -18.49 -16.62
C LYS A 36 10.16 -17.29 -17.27
N ARG A 37 11.35 -16.88 -16.80
CA ARG A 37 12.17 -15.77 -17.33
C ARG A 37 11.47 -14.40 -17.30
N ILE A 38 10.52 -14.21 -16.38
CA ILE A 38 9.83 -12.94 -16.18
C ILE A 38 10.43 -12.12 -15.02
N LEU A 39 11.43 -12.65 -14.30
CA LEU A 39 12.15 -11.89 -13.28
C LEU A 39 13.36 -11.14 -13.88
N ASN A 40 13.28 -9.81 -13.93
CA ASN A 40 14.43 -8.94 -14.15
C ASN A 40 15.07 -8.58 -12.79
N SER A 41 16.35 -8.87 -12.61
CA SER A 41 17.10 -8.50 -11.40
C SER A 41 17.99 -7.27 -11.56
N GLU A 42 18.11 -6.72 -12.78
CA GLU A 42 19.07 -5.68 -13.18
C GLU A 42 18.49 -4.27 -13.15
N TYR A 43 17.18 -4.14 -12.98
CA TYR A 43 16.49 -2.85 -12.86
C TYR A 43 17.03 -2.03 -11.68
N ILE A 44 17.25 -0.73 -11.90
CA ILE A 44 17.71 0.21 -10.87
C ILE A 44 16.61 1.26 -10.67
N ALA A 45 16.16 1.42 -9.42
CA ALA A 45 15.23 2.47 -9.03
C ALA A 45 15.65 3.09 -7.69
N ARG A 46 15.42 4.41 -7.53
CA ARG A 46 15.60 5.16 -6.27
C ARG A 46 16.97 4.92 -5.59
N GLY A 47 18.00 4.72 -6.42
CA GLY A 47 19.39 4.51 -6.03
C GLY A 47 19.83 3.04 -5.80
N ARG A 48 18.98 2.02 -6.03
CA ARG A 48 19.36 0.60 -5.83
C ARG A 48 18.91 -0.33 -6.94
N LYS A 49 19.68 -1.41 -7.13
CA LYS A 49 19.29 -2.60 -7.91
C LYS A 49 18.10 -3.28 -7.22
N ARG A 50 16.99 -3.43 -7.94
CA ARG A 50 15.70 -3.98 -7.51
C ARG A 50 15.37 -5.24 -8.32
N TRP A 51 14.46 -6.05 -7.80
CA TRP A 51 13.85 -7.13 -8.58
C TRP A 51 12.52 -6.65 -9.14
N MET A 52 12.24 -7.00 -10.39
CA MET A 52 11.06 -6.55 -11.13
C MET A 52 10.47 -7.73 -11.92
N VAL A 53 9.16 -7.93 -11.82
CA VAL A 53 8.43 -8.83 -12.72
C VAL A 53 8.14 -8.08 -14.02
N ALA A 54 8.76 -8.53 -15.10
CA ALA A 54 8.84 -7.88 -16.40
C ALA A 54 8.22 -8.73 -17.52
N GLY A 55 7.15 -9.47 -17.21
CA GLY A 55 6.33 -10.16 -18.19
C GLY A 55 5.52 -9.18 -19.06
N ASN A 56 5.00 -9.66 -20.20
CA ASN A 56 4.38 -8.79 -21.20
C ASN A 56 3.07 -8.17 -20.69
N HIS A 57 2.23 -8.95 -20.02
CA HIS A 57 0.95 -8.45 -19.52
C HIS A 57 1.15 -7.63 -18.25
N VAL A 58 2.08 -8.02 -17.37
CA VAL A 58 2.48 -7.22 -16.20
C VAL A 58 2.96 -5.83 -16.63
N LYS A 59 3.80 -5.72 -17.68
CA LYS A 59 4.20 -4.41 -18.24
C LYS A 59 2.99 -3.59 -18.70
N ALA A 60 2.10 -4.19 -19.50
CA ALA A 60 0.91 -3.48 -19.99
C ALA A 60 0.04 -2.96 -18.84
N LYS A 61 -0.22 -3.81 -17.83
CA LYS A 61 -1.05 -3.44 -16.68
C LYS A 61 -0.38 -2.45 -15.73
N THR A 62 0.92 -2.51 -15.50
CA THR A 62 1.59 -1.55 -14.61
C THR A 62 1.67 -0.17 -15.24
N ARG A 63 2.02 -0.08 -16.53
CA ARG A 63 1.95 1.18 -17.29
C ARG A 63 0.56 1.81 -17.20
N ALA A 64 -0.49 1.02 -17.40
CA ALA A 64 -1.88 1.47 -17.30
C ALA A 64 -2.33 1.81 -15.86
N GLN A 65 -1.85 1.08 -14.84
CA GLN A 65 -2.18 1.37 -13.44
C GLN A 65 -1.55 2.69 -12.99
N PHE A 66 -0.23 2.85 -13.19
CA PHE A 66 0.50 4.02 -12.71
C PHE A 66 0.42 5.22 -13.66
N GLY A 67 -0.02 5.04 -14.91
CA GLY A 67 0.01 6.09 -15.93
C GLY A 67 1.45 6.48 -16.29
N CYS A 68 2.29 5.48 -16.57
CA CYS A 68 3.72 5.65 -16.82
C CYS A 68 4.19 4.68 -17.91
N ASP A 69 4.27 5.16 -19.16
CA ASP A 69 4.52 4.29 -20.33
C ASP A 69 5.96 3.76 -20.44
N SER A 70 6.92 4.41 -19.77
CA SER A 70 8.33 3.98 -19.68
C SER A 70 8.55 2.78 -18.75
N LEU A 71 7.52 2.34 -18.03
CA LEU A 71 7.65 1.33 -16.99
C LEU A 71 7.83 -0.09 -17.55
N GLU A 72 8.91 -0.77 -17.14
CA GLU A 72 9.30 -2.09 -17.65
C GLU A 72 8.83 -3.28 -16.79
N GLY A 73 7.89 -3.08 -15.87
CA GLY A 73 7.30 -4.16 -15.07
C GLY A 73 6.71 -3.70 -13.74
N MET A 74 6.69 -4.59 -12.75
CA MET A 74 6.30 -4.31 -11.37
C MET A 74 7.45 -4.64 -10.41
N GLU A 75 7.81 -3.73 -9.51
CA GLU A 75 8.82 -4.00 -8.48
C GLU A 75 8.34 -5.00 -7.42
N LEU A 76 9.26 -5.87 -7.01
CA LEU A 76 9.09 -6.76 -5.87
C LEU A 76 9.69 -6.15 -4.59
N GLU A 77 9.15 -6.58 -3.45
CA GLU A 77 9.69 -6.21 -2.14
C GLU A 77 11.06 -6.85 -1.89
N TYR A 78 11.97 -6.07 -1.32
CA TYR A 78 13.40 -6.37 -1.24
C TYR A 78 13.98 -6.07 0.15
N GLU A 79 13.36 -5.15 0.89
CA GLU A 79 13.86 -4.65 2.16
C GLU A 79 13.89 -5.70 3.27
N ASP A 80 13.04 -6.73 3.19
CA ASP A 80 12.78 -7.70 4.28
C ASP A 80 13.73 -8.92 4.26
N GLY A 81 14.84 -8.80 3.52
CA GLY A 81 15.97 -9.72 3.59
C GLY A 81 15.92 -10.91 2.62
N ALA A 82 16.99 -11.70 2.63
CA ALA A 82 17.24 -12.75 1.63
C ALA A 82 16.35 -13.99 1.75
N SER A 83 15.70 -14.21 2.91
CA SER A 83 14.69 -15.25 3.10
C SER A 83 13.35 -14.83 2.48
N ALA A 84 12.85 -13.64 2.81
CA ALA A 84 11.60 -13.09 2.30
C ALA A 84 11.58 -13.04 0.76
N ARG A 85 12.69 -12.62 0.13
CA ARG A 85 12.82 -12.56 -1.34
C ARG A 85 12.48 -13.85 -2.09
N LYS A 86 12.61 -15.04 -1.47
CA LYS A 86 12.22 -16.33 -2.09
C LYS A 86 10.71 -16.49 -2.24
N ILE A 87 9.96 -15.80 -1.38
CA ILE A 87 8.50 -15.78 -1.27
C ILE A 87 8.09 -14.30 -1.45
N PRO A 88 8.31 -13.73 -2.65
CA PRO A 88 8.33 -12.29 -2.84
C PRO A 88 6.94 -11.68 -2.79
N HIS A 89 6.88 -10.41 -2.40
CA HIS A 89 5.69 -9.57 -2.41
C HIS A 89 5.81 -8.49 -3.47
N TRP A 90 4.72 -7.84 -3.85
CA TRP A 90 4.82 -6.55 -4.55
C TRP A 90 5.43 -5.50 -3.63
N LYS A 91 6.20 -4.56 -4.19
CA LYS A 91 6.80 -3.46 -3.44
C LYS A 91 5.73 -2.70 -2.66
N GLU A 92 5.84 -2.61 -1.33
CA GLU A 92 4.77 -2.05 -0.46
C GLU A 92 4.39 -0.62 -0.87
N ARG A 93 5.39 0.17 -1.27
CA ARG A 93 5.23 1.52 -1.83
C ARG A 93 4.25 1.55 -3.01
N HIS A 94 4.33 0.60 -3.93
CA HIS A 94 3.62 0.64 -5.21
C HIS A 94 2.24 -0.05 -5.17
N ALA A 95 1.98 -0.90 -4.19
CA ALA A 95 0.80 -1.77 -4.14
C ALA A 95 0.32 -2.07 -2.71
N ARG A 96 0.31 -1.06 -1.81
CA ARG A 96 0.05 -1.23 -0.37
C ARG A 96 -1.19 -2.06 -0.04
N ASP A 97 -2.28 -1.84 -0.77
CA ASP A 97 -3.59 -2.43 -0.49
C ASP A 97 -3.89 -3.69 -1.33
N GLU A 98 -2.92 -4.13 -2.15
CA GLU A 98 -3.03 -5.29 -3.06
C GLU A 98 -2.85 -6.62 -2.30
N LEU A 99 -3.46 -7.71 -2.80
CA LEU A 99 -3.40 -9.02 -2.18
C LEU A 99 -1.97 -9.49 -1.89
N LYS A 100 -1.00 -9.19 -2.77
CA LYS A 100 0.40 -9.58 -2.63
C LYS A 100 1.31 -8.47 -2.08
N ALA A 101 0.76 -7.45 -1.43
CA ALA A 101 1.53 -6.58 -0.52
C ALA A 101 2.16 -7.39 0.63
N PRO A 102 3.31 -6.97 1.20
CA PRO A 102 3.94 -7.65 2.34
C PRO A 102 3.19 -7.43 3.65
N THR A 103 2.45 -6.32 3.76
CA THR A 103 1.51 -6.03 4.86
C THR A 103 0.09 -6.08 4.29
N VAL A 104 -0.76 -6.97 4.81
CA VAL A 104 -2.14 -7.14 4.31
C VAL A 104 -3.06 -6.04 4.87
N GLY A 105 -3.34 -5.02 4.05
CA GLY A 105 -4.38 -4.01 4.26
C GLY A 105 -5.75 -4.46 3.74
N ALA A 106 -6.28 -3.82 2.69
CA ALA A 106 -7.49 -4.29 1.99
C ALA A 106 -7.34 -5.74 1.51
N GLY A 107 -6.23 -6.02 0.82
CA GLY A 107 -5.93 -7.29 0.15
C GLY A 107 -6.67 -7.44 -1.18
N TYR A 108 -6.79 -6.37 -1.97
CA TYR A 108 -7.47 -6.38 -3.27
C TYR A 108 -6.80 -7.39 -4.23
N TYR A 109 -7.56 -8.33 -4.79
CA TYR A 109 -7.05 -9.27 -5.80
C TYR A 109 -7.12 -8.62 -7.18
N THR A 110 -6.13 -7.78 -7.45
CA THR A 110 -6.13 -6.93 -8.64
C THR A 110 -5.51 -7.64 -9.83
N ALA A 111 -5.70 -7.02 -11.00
CA ALA A 111 -4.97 -7.44 -12.19
C ALA A 111 -3.44 -7.51 -11.97
N LEU A 112 -2.81 -6.69 -11.13
CA LEU A 112 -1.34 -6.75 -10.93
C LEU A 112 -0.85 -8.17 -10.57
N THR A 113 -1.51 -8.83 -9.61
CA THR A 113 -1.21 -10.23 -9.27
C THR A 113 -1.67 -11.22 -10.33
N MET A 114 -2.83 -11.00 -10.95
CA MET A 114 -3.39 -11.91 -11.95
C MET A 114 -2.55 -11.94 -13.25
N GLU A 115 -2.01 -10.80 -13.68
CA GLU A 115 -1.13 -10.66 -14.84
C GLU A 115 0.18 -11.44 -14.64
N ALA A 116 0.72 -11.47 -13.42
CA ALA A 116 1.89 -12.29 -13.10
C ALA A 116 1.59 -13.80 -13.22
N PHE A 117 0.37 -14.25 -12.92
CA PHE A 117 -0.05 -15.63 -13.15
C PHE A 117 -0.24 -15.97 -14.63
N ALA A 118 -0.73 -15.01 -15.44
CA ALA A 118 -0.86 -15.15 -16.89
C ALA A 118 0.52 -15.18 -17.58
N ASP A 119 1.44 -14.28 -17.23
CA ASP A 119 2.81 -14.24 -17.74
C ASP A 119 3.65 -15.46 -17.30
N MET A 120 3.36 -16.06 -16.14
CA MET A 120 3.91 -17.38 -15.80
C MET A 120 3.29 -18.54 -16.62
N GLY A 121 2.17 -18.33 -17.33
CA GLY A 121 1.56 -19.33 -18.21
C GLY A 121 1.14 -20.63 -17.52
N TYR A 122 0.84 -20.58 -16.21
CA TYR A 122 0.24 -21.70 -15.47
C TYR A 122 -1.28 -21.63 -15.45
N TYR A 123 -1.86 -20.45 -15.65
CA TYR A 123 -3.28 -20.18 -15.51
C TYR A 123 -3.79 -19.33 -16.68
N ARG A 124 -5.05 -19.56 -17.07
CA ARG A 124 -5.84 -18.57 -17.81
C ARG A 124 -6.57 -17.68 -16.81
N VAL A 125 -6.74 -16.42 -17.14
CA VAL A 125 -7.31 -15.41 -16.22
C VAL A 125 -8.58 -14.82 -16.80
N ASN A 126 -9.61 -14.65 -15.96
CA ASN A 126 -10.77 -13.84 -16.27
C ASN A 126 -10.55 -12.40 -15.76
N TRP A 127 -10.16 -11.50 -16.66
CA TRP A 127 -9.90 -10.09 -16.34
C TRP A 127 -11.12 -9.33 -15.80
N SER A 128 -12.35 -9.78 -16.08
CA SER A 128 -13.56 -9.16 -15.54
C SER A 128 -13.77 -9.37 -14.04
N MET A 129 -12.98 -10.27 -13.41
CA MET A 129 -12.95 -10.48 -11.96
C MET A 129 -11.90 -9.64 -11.23
N ALA A 130 -11.09 -8.85 -11.95
CA ALA A 130 -10.00 -8.09 -11.34
C ALA A 130 -10.52 -6.96 -10.45
N GLU A 131 -10.17 -6.98 -9.17
CA GLU A 131 -10.61 -5.95 -8.24
C GLU A 131 -9.91 -4.59 -8.54
N PRO A 132 -10.64 -3.47 -8.48
CA PRO A 132 -10.06 -2.14 -8.61
C PRO A 132 -9.17 -1.80 -7.40
N ILE A 133 -8.15 -0.97 -7.61
CA ILE A 133 -7.31 -0.43 -6.54
C ILE A 133 -6.99 1.05 -6.85
N SER A 134 -7.33 1.94 -5.92
CA SER A 134 -6.98 3.36 -5.99
C SER A 134 -5.50 3.63 -5.72
N TRP A 135 -4.84 2.77 -4.93
CA TRP A 135 -3.40 2.87 -4.68
C TRP A 135 -2.61 2.78 -5.99
N GLY A 136 -1.70 3.74 -6.18
CA GLY A 136 -0.89 3.90 -7.38
C GLY A 136 -1.64 4.40 -8.62
N HIS A 137 -2.96 4.54 -8.58
CA HIS A 137 -3.73 4.81 -9.80
C HIS A 137 -3.38 6.18 -10.40
N ARG A 138 -2.81 6.17 -11.62
CA ARG A 138 -2.34 7.34 -12.39
C ARG A 138 -1.37 8.26 -11.62
N SER A 139 -0.52 7.69 -10.76
CA SER A 139 0.51 8.43 -10.02
C SER A 139 1.57 9.12 -10.89
N GLY A 140 1.78 8.66 -12.13
CA GLY A 140 2.87 9.05 -13.01
C GLY A 140 4.22 8.43 -12.63
N CYS A 141 5.20 8.57 -13.52
CA CYS A 141 6.54 7.98 -13.36
C CYS A 141 7.33 8.54 -12.17
N ASP A 142 7.15 9.82 -11.84
CA ASP A 142 7.79 10.48 -10.68
C ASP A 142 7.62 9.68 -9.37
N PHE A 143 6.43 9.08 -9.17
CA PHE A 143 6.15 8.28 -7.98
C PHE A 143 7.02 7.01 -7.88
N LEU A 144 7.40 6.44 -9.02
CA LEU A 144 8.15 5.20 -9.11
C LEU A 144 9.65 5.47 -9.14
N GLU A 145 10.08 6.50 -9.89
CA GLU A 145 11.49 6.73 -10.21
C GLU A 145 12.25 7.51 -9.12
N LYS A 146 11.59 8.48 -8.45
CA LYS A 146 12.20 9.41 -7.48
C LYS A 146 11.95 8.98 -6.03
N LYS A 147 12.78 9.41 -5.08
CA LYS A 147 12.52 9.22 -3.65
C LYS A 147 11.34 10.09 -3.19
N CYS A 148 10.65 9.70 -2.13
CA CYS A 148 9.59 10.49 -1.51
C CYS A 148 10.12 11.84 -0.98
N SER A 149 11.39 11.88 -0.56
CA SER A 149 12.12 13.12 -0.19
C SER A 149 12.56 14.00 -1.37
N GLU A 150 12.51 13.49 -2.61
CA GLU A 150 12.92 14.21 -3.84
C GLU A 150 11.73 14.84 -4.58
N ILE A 151 10.50 14.62 -4.08
CA ILE A 151 9.25 15.09 -4.70
C ILE A 151 8.69 16.26 -3.88
N THR A 152 8.66 17.45 -4.48
CA THR A 152 8.03 18.64 -3.88
C THR A 152 6.57 18.36 -3.53
N ASP A 153 6.16 18.75 -2.33
CA ASP A 153 4.82 18.58 -1.77
C ASP A 153 4.26 17.15 -1.91
N PHE A 154 5.11 16.14 -1.73
CA PHE A 154 4.79 14.71 -1.90
C PHE A 154 3.43 14.27 -1.31
N PRO A 155 3.04 14.62 -0.06
CA PRO A 155 1.72 14.28 0.47
C PRO A 155 0.56 14.98 -0.24
N THR A 156 0.75 16.22 -0.70
CA THR A 156 -0.25 16.99 -1.44
C THR A 156 -0.42 16.46 -2.87
N ARG A 157 0.66 15.93 -3.46
CA ARG A 157 0.65 15.31 -4.79
C ARG A 157 0.01 13.92 -4.80
N TYR A 158 0.07 13.19 -3.68
CA TYR A 158 -0.45 11.83 -3.55
C TYR A 158 -1.36 11.63 -2.30
N PRO A 159 -2.41 12.46 -2.11
CA PRO A 159 -3.10 12.61 -0.82
C PRO A 159 -3.97 11.41 -0.40
N HIS A 160 -4.26 10.49 -1.33
CA HIS A 160 -4.96 9.23 -1.06
C HIS A 160 -4.02 8.06 -0.72
N MET A 161 -2.70 8.26 -0.84
CA MET A 161 -1.68 7.24 -0.54
C MET A 161 -0.81 7.65 0.66
N PHE A 162 -0.39 8.91 0.70
CA PHE A 162 0.57 9.42 1.68
C PHE A 162 0.01 10.63 2.42
N CYS A 163 0.52 10.87 3.62
CA CYS A 163 0.06 11.93 4.51
C CYS A 163 1.21 12.84 4.94
N ASP A 164 0.87 14.03 5.43
CA ASP A 164 1.83 14.96 6.00
C ASP A 164 2.12 14.57 7.47
N ALA A 165 3.37 14.20 7.74
CA ALA A 165 3.84 13.81 9.07
C ALA A 165 3.80 14.97 10.09
N ASN A 166 3.77 16.23 9.64
CA ASN A 166 3.59 17.39 10.51
C ASN A 166 2.14 17.49 11.02
N GLY A 167 1.17 16.91 10.29
CA GLY A 167 -0.23 16.81 10.68
C GLY A 167 -0.54 15.60 11.56
N ASN A 168 0.37 15.19 12.45
CA ASN A 168 0.26 13.97 13.25
C ASN A 168 -0.99 13.91 14.15
N GLU A 169 -1.42 15.05 14.71
CA GLU A 169 -2.65 15.18 15.54
C GLU A 169 -3.96 15.00 14.75
N THR A 170 -3.93 15.05 13.41
CA THR A 170 -5.12 14.99 12.56
C THR A 170 -5.60 13.55 12.36
N LEU A 171 -6.86 13.26 12.70
CA LEU A 171 -7.52 11.99 12.34
C LEU A 171 -7.73 11.91 10.84
N ARG A 172 -7.38 10.77 10.22
CA ARG A 172 -7.45 10.54 8.77
C ARG A 172 -7.87 9.11 8.45
N CYS A 173 -8.39 8.88 7.25
CA CYS A 173 -8.56 7.53 6.75
C CYS A 173 -7.25 6.91 6.26
N THR A 174 -7.13 5.61 6.46
CA THR A 174 -6.21 4.74 5.72
C THR A 174 -6.70 4.56 4.28
N SER A 175 -5.78 4.22 3.36
CA SER A 175 -6.08 4.07 1.93
C SER A 175 -7.05 2.93 1.62
N ASP A 176 -7.09 1.88 2.44
CA ASP A 176 -8.08 0.81 2.39
C ASP A 176 -9.45 1.18 2.99
N ARG A 177 -9.61 2.40 3.53
CA ARG A 177 -10.78 2.90 4.26
C ARG A 177 -11.21 2.06 5.46
N ARG A 178 -10.42 1.07 5.90
CA ARG A 178 -10.79 0.20 7.02
C ARG A 178 -10.45 0.81 8.38
N HIS A 179 -9.57 1.81 8.45
CA HIS A 179 -9.08 2.36 9.70
C HIS A 179 -9.17 3.90 9.72
N VAL A 180 -9.63 4.47 10.83
CA VAL A 180 -9.28 5.85 11.20
C VAL A 180 -7.94 5.79 11.93
N GLY A 181 -6.99 6.65 11.54
CA GLY A 181 -5.65 6.66 12.08
C GLY A 181 -5.02 8.05 12.06
N MET A 182 -3.72 8.11 12.36
CA MET A 182 -2.90 9.33 12.38
C MET A 182 -1.70 9.15 11.45
N CYS A 183 -1.07 10.26 11.03
CA CYS A 183 0.11 10.21 10.16
C CYS A 183 1.39 9.86 10.95
N THR A 184 1.47 8.62 11.42
CA THR A 184 2.53 8.14 12.34
C THR A 184 3.24 6.88 11.83
N ALA A 185 2.75 6.26 10.75
CA ALA A 185 3.40 5.13 10.09
C ALA A 185 4.20 5.60 8.86
N ASN A 186 5.10 4.77 8.35
CA ASN A 186 5.96 5.09 7.22
C ASN A 186 6.23 3.85 6.37
N VAL A 187 6.11 3.96 5.05
CA VAL A 187 6.81 3.04 4.14
C VAL A 187 8.27 3.48 4.11
N VAL A 188 9.19 2.56 4.39
CA VAL A 188 10.63 2.85 4.48
C VAL A 188 11.41 1.96 3.51
N GLU A 189 12.05 2.60 2.54
CA GLU A 189 13.01 1.95 1.65
C GLU A 189 14.45 2.24 2.07
N ASN A 190 15.40 1.50 1.50
CA ASN A 190 16.83 1.69 1.72
C ASN A 190 17.22 1.59 3.22
N LYS A 191 16.46 0.79 3.99
CA LYS A 191 16.51 0.62 5.47
C LYS A 191 17.94 0.48 6.06
N TRP A 192 18.91 0.04 5.25
CA TRP A 192 20.30 -0.29 5.63
C TRP A 192 21.30 0.87 5.58
N THR A 193 20.96 2.04 5.05
CA THR A 193 21.88 3.19 4.92
C THR A 193 21.19 4.51 5.24
N SER A 194 21.61 5.17 6.32
CA SER A 194 20.98 6.40 6.83
C SER A 194 20.91 7.55 5.82
N ALA A 195 21.83 7.62 4.87
CA ALA A 195 21.89 8.67 3.84
C ALA A 195 20.95 8.42 2.63
N ASP A 196 20.63 7.15 2.32
CA ASP A 196 19.75 6.80 1.19
C ASP A 196 18.31 6.47 1.62
N LYS A 197 18.08 6.35 2.93
CA LYS A 197 16.80 5.95 3.54
C LYS A 197 15.67 6.84 3.00
N ASP A 198 14.81 6.26 2.17
CA ASP A 198 13.62 6.95 1.69
C ASP A 198 12.45 6.64 2.63
N VAL A 199 11.68 7.67 2.97
CA VAL A 199 10.67 7.63 4.03
C VAL A 199 9.41 8.31 3.50
N CYS A 200 8.37 7.50 3.29
CA CYS A 200 7.11 7.94 2.70
C CYS A 200 6.03 7.81 3.80
N PRO A 201 5.58 8.92 4.42
CA PRO A 201 4.66 8.85 5.57
C PRO A 201 3.26 8.39 5.15
N VAL A 202 2.68 7.47 5.92
CA VAL A 202 1.37 6.86 5.66
C VAL A 202 0.55 6.83 6.95
N VAL A 203 -0.78 6.77 6.80
CA VAL A 203 -1.68 6.68 7.95
C VAL A 203 -1.51 5.32 8.63
N SER A 204 -1.36 5.33 9.95
CA SER A 204 -1.20 4.11 10.75
C SER A 204 -2.48 3.26 10.72
N LEU A 205 -2.32 1.95 10.55
CA LEU A 205 -3.40 0.96 10.69
C LEU A 205 -3.83 0.80 12.17
N TYR A 206 -2.94 1.11 13.11
CA TYR A 206 -3.19 1.07 14.55
C TYR A 206 -3.47 2.47 15.08
N PHE A 207 -4.62 2.65 15.73
CA PHE A 207 -4.92 3.83 16.51
C PHE A 207 -4.84 3.50 18.00
N HIS A 208 -4.10 4.32 18.76
CA HIS A 208 -3.95 4.21 20.21
C HIS A 208 -4.61 5.41 20.89
N GLU A 209 -5.82 5.23 21.42
CA GLU A 209 -6.52 6.29 22.13
C GLU A 209 -5.89 6.50 23.52
N THR A 210 -5.11 7.57 23.71
CA THR A 210 -4.37 7.78 24.97
C THR A 210 -5.25 7.94 26.21
N ASN A 211 -6.53 8.26 26.03
CA ASN A 211 -7.43 8.61 27.13
C ASN A 211 -8.14 7.39 27.71
N SER A 212 -8.45 6.39 26.88
CA SER A 212 -9.03 5.10 27.29
C SER A 212 -7.97 4.00 27.45
N GLY A 213 -6.80 4.16 26.80
CA GLY A 213 -5.81 3.09 26.63
C GLY A 213 -6.19 2.09 25.53
N THR A 214 -7.37 2.24 24.91
CA THR A 214 -7.86 1.34 23.87
C THR A 214 -7.00 1.46 22.62
N THR A 215 -6.54 0.33 22.13
CA THR A 215 -5.96 0.20 20.79
C THR A 215 -6.97 -0.48 19.90
N TYR A 216 -7.31 0.13 18.77
CA TYR A 216 -8.18 -0.48 17.77
C TYR A 216 -7.61 -0.31 16.35
N ASN A 217 -8.04 -1.21 15.47
CA ASN A 217 -7.46 -1.38 14.14
C ASN A 217 -8.51 -1.79 13.08
N THR A 218 -9.78 -1.43 13.27
CA THR A 218 -10.78 -1.43 12.19
C THR A 218 -11.99 -0.57 12.55
N CYS A 219 -12.60 0.07 11.56
CA CYS A 219 -13.85 0.82 11.69
C CYS A 219 -15.05 -0.10 11.90
N SER A 220 -14.94 -1.39 11.58
CA SER A 220 -15.96 -2.40 11.86
C SER A 220 -16.01 -2.84 13.33
N ASP A 221 -15.07 -2.40 14.18
CA ASP A 221 -14.97 -2.83 15.57
C ASP A 221 -16.06 -2.19 16.47
N VAL A 222 -16.90 -3.04 17.05
CA VAL A 222 -17.98 -2.64 17.96
C VAL A 222 -17.50 -2.10 19.31
N THR A 223 -16.24 -2.36 19.70
CA THR A 223 -15.66 -1.89 20.96
C THR A 223 -15.24 -0.41 20.94
N VAL A 224 -15.19 0.21 19.75
CA VAL A 224 -14.83 1.61 19.58
C VAL A 224 -16.04 2.50 19.88
N THR A 225 -16.14 2.91 21.14
CA THR A 225 -17.29 3.63 21.73
C THR A 225 -17.20 5.15 21.66
N SER A 226 -16.02 5.73 21.45
CA SER A 226 -15.81 7.18 21.28
C SER A 226 -14.76 7.50 20.24
N LEU A 227 -15.11 8.33 19.25
CA LEU A 227 -14.19 8.94 18.30
C LEU A 227 -14.86 10.22 17.75
N PRO A 228 -14.17 11.38 17.68
CA PRO A 228 -14.78 12.62 17.19
C PRO A 228 -15.41 12.47 15.79
N GLY A 229 -16.57 13.12 15.60
CA GLY A 229 -17.32 13.15 14.33
C GLY A 229 -17.88 11.81 13.84
N SER A 230 -17.65 10.72 14.57
CA SER A 230 -17.79 9.35 14.05
C SER A 230 -19.00 8.62 14.61
N LEU A 231 -19.65 7.82 13.77
CA LEU A 231 -20.71 6.91 14.19
C LEU A 231 -20.14 5.76 15.05
N THR A 232 -20.92 5.31 16.03
CA THR A 232 -20.61 4.14 16.86
C THR A 232 -21.44 2.93 16.42
N GLY A 233 -20.81 1.75 16.43
CA GLY A 233 -21.44 0.49 15.97
C GLY A 233 -20.52 -0.33 15.07
N GLY A 234 -21.00 -1.49 14.63
CA GLY A 234 -20.31 -2.34 13.66
C GLY A 234 -20.43 -1.83 12.22
N ASP A 235 -19.80 -2.57 11.29
CA ASP A 235 -19.97 -2.45 9.84
C ASP A 235 -19.79 -1.03 9.27
N SER A 236 -18.94 -0.24 9.93
CA SER A 236 -18.59 1.12 9.50
C SER A 236 -17.26 1.14 8.75
N TRP A 237 -17.15 2.06 7.80
CA TRP A 237 -15.95 2.39 7.04
C TRP A 237 -15.43 3.78 7.45
N CYS A 238 -14.17 4.08 7.12
CA CYS A 238 -13.64 5.43 7.22
C CYS A 238 -13.95 6.24 5.95
N LEU A 239 -14.68 7.33 6.11
CA LEU A 239 -14.95 8.32 5.08
C LEU A 239 -14.15 9.58 5.34
N ASP A 240 -13.61 10.18 4.27
CA ASP A 240 -12.83 11.41 4.38
C ASP A 240 -13.73 12.59 4.79
N ALA A 241 -13.23 13.47 5.66
CA ALA A 241 -14.03 14.52 6.27
C ALA A 241 -13.35 15.89 6.25
N GLU A 242 -14.13 16.93 6.49
CA GLU A 242 -13.66 18.27 6.85
C GLU A 242 -14.44 18.73 8.09
N LEU A 243 -13.83 18.55 9.26
CA LEU A 243 -14.40 18.87 10.58
C LEU A 243 -13.35 19.61 11.44
N VAL A 244 -13.77 20.70 12.09
CA VAL A 244 -12.94 21.58 12.93
C VAL A 244 -13.53 21.59 14.34
N GLU A 245 -12.81 21.08 15.34
CA GLU A 245 -13.29 20.98 16.72
C GLU A 245 -13.31 22.35 17.44
N THR A 246 -14.33 22.62 18.26
CA THR A 246 -14.51 23.92 18.96
C THR A 246 -13.52 24.21 20.09
N ASN A 247 -12.55 23.32 20.35
CA ASN A 247 -11.76 23.31 21.57
C ASN A 247 -10.27 23.28 21.26
N ASP A 248 -9.56 24.38 21.57
CA ASP A 248 -8.08 24.44 21.55
C ASP A 248 -7.42 23.37 22.45
N ASN A 249 -8.15 22.89 23.47
CA ASN A 249 -7.72 21.82 24.37
C ASN A 249 -7.98 20.40 23.82
N SER A 250 -8.48 20.27 22.59
CA SER A 250 -8.59 18.96 21.91
C SER A 250 -7.21 18.43 21.53
N LYS A 251 -7.06 17.10 21.50
CA LYS A 251 -5.88 16.44 20.91
C LYS A 251 -5.95 16.37 19.38
N HIS A 252 -7.09 16.72 18.78
CA HIS A 252 -7.39 16.54 17.36
C HIS A 252 -7.81 17.87 16.74
N LYS A 253 -6.83 18.75 16.52
CA LYS A 253 -7.02 20.10 15.95
C LYS A 253 -7.75 20.13 14.60
N SER A 254 -7.84 18.99 13.89
CA SER A 254 -8.85 18.78 12.85
C SER A 254 -9.15 17.29 12.69
N VAL A 255 -10.37 16.99 12.25
CA VAL A 255 -10.85 15.62 11.96
C VAL A 255 -11.09 15.50 10.47
N LYS A 256 -10.33 14.63 9.80
CA LYS A 256 -10.37 14.42 8.35
C LYS A 256 -10.66 12.98 7.93
N GLY A 257 -10.97 12.11 8.89
CA GLY A 257 -11.53 10.78 8.67
C GLY A 257 -12.50 10.44 9.79
N VAL A 258 -13.70 9.97 9.45
CA VAL A 258 -14.75 9.60 10.40
C VAL A 258 -15.34 8.23 10.07
N ARG A 259 -15.85 7.53 11.09
CA ARG A 259 -16.61 6.28 10.89
C ARG A 259 -18.03 6.59 10.43
N ALA A 260 -18.46 5.92 9.37
CA ALA A 260 -19.85 5.91 8.90
C ALA A 260 -20.21 4.52 8.37
N GLN A 261 -21.46 4.11 8.53
CA GLN A 261 -21.96 2.89 7.89
C GLN A 261 -22.18 3.14 6.40
N VAL A 262 -21.81 2.16 5.57
CA VAL A 262 -21.96 2.22 4.10
C VAL A 262 -22.88 1.10 3.64
N LEU A 263 -23.82 1.44 2.75
CA LEU A 263 -24.73 0.52 2.09
C LEU A 263 -24.52 0.65 0.57
N CYS A 264 -24.20 -0.46 -0.09
CA CYS A 264 -23.84 -0.51 -1.50
C CYS A 264 -25.03 -0.97 -2.34
N GLU A 265 -25.61 -0.08 -3.15
CA GLU A 265 -26.79 -0.39 -3.96
C GLU A 265 -26.69 0.25 -5.36
N GLY A 266 -26.96 -0.53 -6.41
CA GLY A 266 -27.05 -0.01 -7.78
C GLY A 266 -25.79 0.68 -8.30
N GLY A 267 -24.60 0.26 -7.85
CA GLY A 267 -23.33 0.90 -8.21
C GLY A 267 -23.08 2.24 -7.53
N THR A 268 -23.87 2.61 -6.51
CA THR A 268 -23.71 3.84 -5.72
C THR A 268 -23.59 3.52 -4.22
N ALA A 269 -22.80 4.31 -3.50
CA ALA A 269 -22.72 4.23 -2.05
C ALA A 269 -23.85 5.07 -1.42
N LYS A 270 -24.49 4.51 -0.39
CA LYS A 270 -25.31 5.26 0.58
C LYS A 270 -24.59 5.25 1.92
N VAL A 271 -24.65 6.36 2.66
CA VAL A 271 -23.91 6.53 3.92
C VAL A 271 -24.82 6.92 5.07
N LYS A 272 -24.55 6.36 6.25
CA LYS A 272 -25.17 6.75 7.51
C LYS A 272 -24.08 7.16 8.49
N TYR A 273 -24.14 8.41 8.92
CA TYR A 273 -23.11 9.09 9.72
C TYR A 273 -23.67 9.52 11.09
N LEU A 274 -22.79 10.02 11.96
CA LEU A 274 -23.16 10.48 13.30
C LEU A 274 -24.28 11.52 13.24
N GLY A 275 -25.32 11.36 14.07
CA GLY A 275 -26.48 12.24 14.09
C GLY A 275 -27.55 11.95 13.03
N SER A 276 -27.33 11.01 12.10
CA SER A 276 -28.36 10.57 11.17
C SER A 276 -29.09 9.30 11.61
N SER A 277 -30.42 9.29 11.43
CA SER A 277 -31.26 8.10 11.56
C SER A 277 -31.14 7.13 10.38
N ASP A 278 -30.84 7.64 9.18
CA ASP A 278 -31.08 6.95 7.90
C ASP A 278 -29.85 6.96 6.98
N PHE A 279 -29.93 6.20 5.88
CA PHE A 279 -28.90 6.15 4.84
C PHE A 279 -29.17 7.21 3.75
N HIS A 280 -28.22 8.12 3.56
CA HIS A 280 -28.27 9.18 2.54
C HIS A 280 -27.52 8.73 1.28
N SER A 281 -27.99 9.17 0.10
CA SER A 281 -27.27 8.93 -1.16
C SER A 281 -25.93 9.67 -1.15
N CYS A 282 -24.84 8.98 -1.52
CA CYS A 282 -23.50 9.55 -1.56
C CYS A 282 -22.80 9.19 -2.90
N PRO A 283 -23.14 9.86 -4.01
CA PRO A 283 -22.48 9.65 -5.30
C PRO A 283 -20.98 9.97 -5.25
N GLU A 284 -20.17 9.29 -6.05
CA GLU A 284 -18.72 9.56 -6.13
C GLU A 284 -18.42 11.04 -6.44
N ASP A 285 -17.27 11.52 -5.94
CA ASP A 285 -16.79 12.91 -6.06
C ASP A 285 -17.75 14.00 -5.50
N THR A 286 -18.81 13.62 -4.77
CA THR A 286 -19.69 14.55 -4.03
C THR A 286 -19.39 14.60 -2.53
N GLN A 287 -20.11 15.45 -1.79
CA GLN A 287 -19.97 15.63 -0.35
C GLN A 287 -21.32 15.92 0.31
N ILE A 288 -21.48 15.48 1.56
CA ILE A 288 -22.65 15.75 2.41
C ILE A 288 -22.23 16.74 3.52
N SER A 289 -22.97 17.84 3.68
CA SER A 289 -22.81 18.76 4.80
C SER A 289 -23.41 18.17 6.08
N VAL A 290 -22.69 18.28 7.21
CA VAL A 290 -23.08 17.67 8.49
C VAL A 290 -22.93 18.64 9.66
N THR A 291 -24.03 18.91 10.37
CA THR A 291 -24.04 19.71 11.60
C THR A 291 -23.83 18.78 12.79
N LEU A 292 -22.64 18.84 13.44
CA LEU A 292 -22.27 17.95 14.53
C LEU A 292 -21.90 18.73 15.80
N ASN A 293 -22.40 18.29 16.96
CA ASN A 293 -22.06 18.90 18.25
C ASN A 293 -20.56 18.74 18.55
N GLY A 294 -19.90 19.83 18.96
CA GLY A 294 -18.46 19.88 19.25
C GLY A 294 -17.59 20.38 18.10
N PHE A 295 -18.18 20.80 16.99
CA PHE A 295 -17.48 21.36 15.82
C PHE A 295 -17.94 22.81 15.55
N GLU A 296 -17.03 23.67 15.07
CA GLU A 296 -17.26 25.13 14.99
C GLU A 296 -18.28 25.55 13.94
N GLN A 297 -18.42 24.76 12.88
CA GLN A 297 -19.14 25.06 11.65
C GLN A 297 -19.76 23.78 11.10
N ASP A 298 -20.65 23.89 10.11
CA ASP A 298 -21.12 22.73 9.35
C ASP A 298 -19.92 22.02 8.70
N GLY A 299 -19.68 20.79 9.12
CA GLY A 299 -18.64 19.94 8.57
C GLY A 299 -19.06 19.33 7.23
N LYS A 300 -18.14 18.56 6.63
CA LYS A 300 -18.42 17.79 5.42
C LYS A 300 -17.94 16.36 5.57
N ILE A 301 -18.67 15.43 4.99
CA ILE A 301 -18.22 14.06 4.70
C ILE A 301 -18.15 13.93 3.19
N LYS A 302 -17.01 13.49 2.67
CA LYS A 302 -16.79 13.25 1.24
C LYS A 302 -17.26 11.84 0.90
N CYS A 303 -17.96 11.70 -0.21
CA CYS A 303 -18.44 10.41 -0.65
C CYS A 303 -17.27 9.56 -1.17
N PRO A 304 -17.13 8.30 -0.70
CA PRO A 304 -16.07 7.41 -1.16
C PRO A 304 -16.35 6.98 -2.61
N LYS A 305 -15.32 6.49 -3.29
CA LYS A 305 -15.55 5.74 -4.53
C LYS A 305 -16.16 4.39 -4.18
N TYR A 306 -17.12 3.93 -4.97
CA TYR A 306 -17.78 2.63 -4.82
C TYR A 306 -16.74 1.50 -4.75
N GLY A 307 -15.72 1.55 -5.61
CA GLY A 307 -14.62 0.57 -5.60
C GLY A 307 -13.77 0.53 -4.31
N GLU A 308 -13.83 1.56 -3.46
CA GLU A 308 -13.06 1.65 -2.20
C GLU A 308 -13.82 1.13 -0.98
N VAL A 309 -15.16 0.97 -1.08
CA VAL A 309 -16.04 0.54 0.04
C VAL A 309 -17.03 -0.57 -0.31
N CYS A 310 -17.19 -0.91 -1.60
CA CYS A 310 -18.17 -1.89 -2.10
C CYS A 310 -17.54 -3.06 -2.89
N THR A 311 -16.21 -3.15 -2.97
CA THR A 311 -15.51 -4.23 -3.69
C THR A 311 -15.30 -5.49 -2.84
N ILE A 312 -15.13 -5.36 -1.52
CA ILE A 312 -14.87 -6.47 -0.60
C ILE A 312 -15.98 -6.51 0.47
N ALA A 313 -16.66 -7.64 0.57
CA ALA A 313 -17.68 -7.88 1.60
C ALA A 313 -17.07 -8.02 3.01
N ALA A 314 -17.88 -7.90 4.07
CA ALA A 314 -17.43 -8.02 5.46
C ALA A 314 -16.75 -9.38 5.79
N ASN A 315 -17.16 -10.45 5.10
CA ASN A 315 -16.56 -11.79 5.17
C ASN A 315 -15.35 -11.98 4.22
N GLY A 316 -14.88 -10.92 3.57
CA GLY A 316 -13.72 -10.93 2.66
C GLY A 316 -13.97 -11.43 1.24
N SER A 317 -15.16 -11.93 0.90
CA SER A 317 -15.45 -12.31 -0.48
C SER A 317 -15.42 -11.09 -1.41
N SER A 318 -15.09 -11.31 -2.68
CA SER A 318 -15.21 -10.26 -3.69
C SER A 318 -16.68 -10.00 -4.01
N LEU A 319 -17.01 -8.74 -4.26
CA LEU A 319 -18.30 -8.30 -4.79
C LEU A 319 -18.22 -7.89 -6.27
N VAL A 320 -17.06 -8.13 -6.92
CA VAL A 320 -16.93 -7.95 -8.37
C VAL A 320 -17.72 -9.05 -9.09
N VAL A 321 -18.81 -8.63 -9.74
CA VAL A 321 -19.60 -9.48 -10.64
C VAL A 321 -18.96 -9.42 -12.04
N PRO A 322 -18.70 -10.57 -12.71
CA PRO A 322 -18.20 -10.54 -14.08
C PRO A 322 -19.28 -9.97 -15.01
N ARG A 323 -18.92 -9.01 -15.86
CA ARG A 323 -19.83 -8.29 -16.79
C ARG A 323 -20.77 -9.17 -17.60
N ALA A 324 -20.37 -10.40 -17.91
CA ALA A 324 -21.23 -11.38 -18.60
C ALA A 324 -22.56 -11.66 -17.84
N LEU A 325 -22.57 -11.55 -16.51
CA LEU A 325 -23.79 -11.71 -15.68
C LEU A 325 -24.60 -10.41 -15.54
N GLU A 326 -24.07 -9.28 -16.00
CA GLU A 326 -24.83 -8.02 -16.16
C GLU A 326 -25.51 -7.94 -17.55
N GLY A 327 -25.08 -8.77 -18.49
CA GLY A 327 -25.58 -8.85 -19.88
C GLY A 327 -26.98 -9.46 -20.02
N ASP A 328 -27.42 -10.30 -19.08
CA ASP A 328 -28.70 -11.04 -19.06
C ASP A 328 -29.96 -10.16 -18.88
N LYS A 329 -29.85 -8.88 -19.25
CA LYS A 329 -30.93 -7.87 -19.38
C LYS A 329 -30.79 -7.00 -20.63
N ARG A 330 -29.87 -7.33 -21.55
CA ARG A 330 -29.60 -6.64 -22.82
C ARG A 330 -29.34 -7.57 -24.01
N GLU A 331 -29.61 -8.87 -23.89
CA GLU A 331 -29.55 -9.80 -25.02
C GLU A 331 -30.76 -9.62 -25.97
N GLU A 332 -30.74 -8.54 -26.73
CA GLU A 332 -31.34 -8.45 -28.07
C GLU A 332 -30.58 -7.36 -28.86
N GLN A 333 -29.96 -7.75 -29.98
CA GLN A 333 -29.04 -6.94 -30.82
C GLN A 333 -27.61 -6.73 -30.29
N GLU A 334 -26.73 -7.72 -30.49
CA GLU A 334 -25.33 -7.52 -30.94
C GLU A 334 -24.72 -8.86 -31.43
N GLU A 335 -25.15 -9.30 -32.61
CA GLU A 335 -24.41 -10.26 -33.45
C GLU A 335 -23.73 -9.44 -34.57
N GLU A 336 -22.54 -9.85 -35.02
CA GLU A 336 -21.61 -9.08 -35.90
C GLU A 336 -20.92 -7.84 -35.27
N ALA A 337 -20.03 -8.06 -34.29
CA ALA A 337 -19.06 -7.04 -33.83
C ALA A 337 -17.70 -7.61 -33.33
N GLU A 338 -17.18 -8.68 -33.96
CA GLU A 338 -15.72 -8.94 -33.85
C GLU A 338 -14.94 -8.05 -34.84
N GLU A 339 -13.68 -7.78 -34.47
CA GLU A 339 -12.69 -6.91 -35.14
C GLU A 339 -12.87 -5.37 -34.93
N SER A 340 -11.74 -4.72 -34.56
CA SER A 340 -11.55 -3.28 -34.32
C SER A 340 -12.20 -2.64 -33.07
N VAL A 341 -11.47 -2.65 -31.94
CA VAL A 341 -11.69 -1.70 -30.83
C VAL A 341 -10.52 -0.71 -30.75
N ALA A 342 -10.66 0.41 -31.44
CA ALA A 342 -9.91 1.63 -31.14
C ALA A 342 -10.71 2.47 -30.13
N ALA A 343 -10.03 3.18 -29.22
CA ALA A 343 -10.71 3.92 -28.15
C ALA A 343 -11.56 5.08 -28.70
N PRO A 344 -12.83 5.25 -28.25
CA PRO A 344 -13.70 6.31 -28.73
C PRO A 344 -13.27 7.67 -28.18
N ALA A 345 -12.92 8.60 -29.07
CA ALA A 345 -12.70 10.00 -28.72
C ALA A 345 -14.05 10.75 -28.64
N LEU A 346 -14.33 11.40 -27.50
CA LEU A 346 -15.49 12.27 -27.36
C LEU A 346 -15.32 13.54 -28.21
N SER A 347 -16.34 13.87 -28.98
CA SER A 347 -16.34 14.96 -29.97
C SER A 347 -16.93 16.28 -29.43
N PRO A 348 -16.63 17.44 -30.04
CA PRO A 348 -16.77 18.76 -29.39
C PRO A 348 -18.06 19.51 -29.74
N GLY A 349 -18.34 20.60 -29.00
CA GLY A 349 -19.25 21.64 -29.48
C GLY A 349 -19.76 22.64 -28.44
N ALA A 350 -19.12 23.83 -28.35
CA ALA A 350 -19.74 25.10 -27.92
C ALA A 350 -18.77 26.28 -28.15
N GLU A 351 -18.85 26.95 -29.30
CA GLU A 351 -18.16 28.25 -29.52
C GLU A 351 -19.02 29.43 -29.08
N ALA A 352 -18.41 30.50 -28.57
CA ALA A 352 -18.88 31.88 -28.77
C ALA A 352 -17.80 32.94 -28.49
N LEU A 353 -17.27 33.56 -29.56
CA LEU A 353 -16.87 34.98 -29.67
C LEU A 353 -15.97 35.59 -28.56
N THR A 354 -14.81 36.14 -28.92
CA THR A 354 -14.77 37.48 -29.54
C THR A 354 -13.54 37.71 -30.43
N LYS A 355 -13.58 38.78 -31.25
CA LYS A 355 -12.72 38.98 -32.43
C LYS A 355 -11.99 40.33 -32.42
N ALA A 356 -10.65 40.33 -32.48
CA ALA A 356 -9.80 41.48 -32.82
C ALA A 356 -8.43 41.01 -33.38
N SER A 357 -7.76 41.85 -34.19
CA SER A 357 -6.55 41.53 -34.98
C SER A 357 -6.08 42.81 -35.73
N PRO A 358 -4.84 42.95 -36.25
CA PRO A 358 -3.50 42.48 -35.85
C PRO A 358 -2.53 43.70 -35.65
N ALA A 359 -1.25 43.57 -36.07
CA ALA A 359 -0.12 44.53 -36.04
C ALA A 359 0.70 44.55 -34.73
N ASP A 360 2.05 44.60 -34.70
CA ASP A 360 3.06 44.78 -35.77
C ASP A 360 4.31 43.86 -35.61
N LEU A 361 5.10 43.72 -36.68
CA LEU A 361 6.50 43.21 -36.70
C LEU A 361 7.37 44.18 -37.51
N PRO A 362 8.65 44.37 -37.12
CA PRO A 362 9.78 43.96 -38.00
C PRO A 362 10.88 43.20 -37.23
N ALA A 363 11.39 42.06 -37.76
CA ALA A 363 12.62 41.92 -38.59
C ALA A 363 13.94 41.98 -37.77
N ALA A 364 14.74 40.90 -37.64
CA ALA A 364 15.65 40.22 -38.60
C ALA A 364 17.15 40.58 -38.28
N GLU A 365 18.24 39.86 -38.62
CA GLU A 365 18.55 38.76 -39.57
C GLU A 365 19.53 37.66 -38.97
N HIS A 366 20.14 36.84 -39.84
CA HIS A 366 21.07 35.69 -39.66
C HIS A 366 22.52 36.09 -39.21
N SER A 367 23.58 35.26 -39.08
CA SER A 367 24.02 33.91 -39.54
C SER A 367 24.96 33.25 -38.46
N SER A 368 25.40 31.97 -38.40
CA SER A 368 26.23 31.08 -39.26
C SER A 368 27.53 31.72 -39.84
N GLU A 369 28.70 31.06 -40.03
CA GLU A 369 29.10 29.63 -40.01
C GLU A 369 30.13 29.17 -38.92
N GLU A 370 31.33 28.63 -39.26
CA GLU A 370 31.82 27.34 -38.69
C GLU A 370 33.36 27.11 -38.49
N GLY A 371 33.72 26.30 -37.46
CA GLY A 371 34.94 25.45 -37.35
C GLY A 371 36.29 26.11 -36.96
N PRO A 372 37.41 25.37 -36.77
CA PRO A 372 37.59 23.91 -36.64
C PRO A 372 38.51 23.43 -35.46
N ARG A 373 38.82 22.12 -35.44
CA ARG A 373 39.61 21.26 -34.52
C ARG A 373 40.97 21.76 -33.97
N GLU A 374 41.39 21.18 -32.83
CA GLU A 374 42.72 20.52 -32.68
C GLU A 374 42.70 19.39 -31.60
N GLU A 375 43.72 18.52 -31.55
CA GLU A 375 43.85 17.36 -30.63
C GLU A 375 45.08 17.48 -29.71
N ALA A 376 45.02 16.93 -28.48
CA ALA A 376 46.20 16.61 -27.67
C ALA A 376 45.93 15.48 -26.66
N VAL A 377 46.94 14.62 -26.42
CA VAL A 377 46.89 13.46 -25.50
C VAL A 377 48.05 13.52 -24.53
N THR A 378 47.86 13.13 -23.26
CA THR A 378 48.92 12.61 -22.37
C THR A 378 48.33 11.95 -21.11
N ALA A 379 49.14 11.20 -20.35
CA ALA A 379 48.69 10.38 -19.22
C ALA A 379 49.75 10.26 -18.08
N GLU A 380 49.29 9.70 -16.96
CA GLU A 380 50.05 9.06 -15.85
C GLU A 380 50.87 9.88 -14.80
N ALA A 381 50.92 9.23 -13.62
CA ALA A 381 51.97 9.24 -12.58
C ALA A 381 52.03 10.33 -11.47
N SER A 382 52.34 9.82 -10.27
CA SER A 382 52.66 10.50 -8.99
C SER A 382 54.11 10.13 -8.58
N PRO A 383 54.62 10.41 -7.35
CA PRO A 383 54.36 11.47 -6.35
C PRO A 383 55.66 12.35 -6.22
N PRO A 384 56.18 12.93 -5.08
CA PRO A 384 56.26 12.44 -3.68
C PRO A 384 55.85 13.50 -2.61
N GLY A 385 56.04 13.18 -1.30
CA GLY A 385 55.73 14.08 -0.16
C GLY A 385 56.92 14.41 0.75
N LYS A 386 56.68 15.14 1.85
CA LYS A 386 57.67 15.43 2.90
C LYS A 386 57.00 15.79 4.24
N ASN A 387 57.63 15.41 5.36
CA ASN A 387 57.18 15.72 6.73
C ASN A 387 57.93 16.94 7.30
N SER A 388 57.36 17.61 8.32
CA SER A 388 57.86 17.52 9.73
C SER A 388 57.31 18.59 10.68
N GLU A 389 57.49 18.31 11.98
CA GLU A 389 57.41 19.19 13.17
C GLU A 389 56.06 19.51 13.82
N ALA A 390 56.11 19.49 15.16
CA ALA A 390 55.15 19.95 16.16
C ALA A 390 55.95 20.54 17.34
N PRO A 391 55.35 21.31 18.26
CA PRO A 391 55.01 20.68 19.54
C PRO A 391 53.73 21.21 20.23
N VAL A 392 53.44 20.66 21.40
CA VAL A 392 52.27 20.87 22.29
C VAL A 392 52.60 21.98 23.34
N VAL A 393 51.66 22.69 23.98
CA VAL A 393 51.20 22.43 25.38
C VAL A 393 50.03 23.35 25.84
N GLN A 394 48.91 22.70 26.20
CA GLN A 394 47.94 22.88 27.31
C GLN A 394 47.58 24.25 27.96
N ALA A 395 46.26 24.44 28.17
CA ALA A 395 45.58 24.61 29.48
C ALA A 395 44.08 24.20 29.29
N VAL A 396 43.34 23.40 30.08
CA VAL A 396 43.28 23.08 31.54
C VAL A 396 42.71 24.27 32.35
N SER A 397 41.69 24.17 33.22
CA SER A 397 40.99 23.07 33.93
C SER A 397 39.47 23.43 34.11
N LYS A 398 38.56 22.80 34.88
CA LYS A 398 38.55 21.78 35.95
C LYS A 398 37.29 20.88 35.88
N GLN A 399 37.35 19.71 36.52
CA GLN A 399 36.24 19.01 37.19
C GLN A 399 36.62 18.83 38.68
N PRO A 400 35.68 18.70 39.64
CA PRO A 400 35.98 18.22 40.99
C PRO A 400 35.72 16.72 41.18
N GLN A 401 36.64 16.04 41.86
CA GLN A 401 36.43 14.76 42.55
C GLN A 401 36.65 14.99 44.05
N GLN A 402 36.13 14.09 44.89
CA GLN A 402 36.82 13.74 46.14
C GLN A 402 36.58 12.27 46.51
N GLU A 403 37.34 11.77 47.47
CA GLU A 403 37.70 10.35 47.62
C GLU A 403 36.84 9.58 48.64
N SER A 404 37.09 8.27 48.71
CA SER A 404 36.39 7.29 49.56
C SER A 404 37.06 7.07 50.92
N GLU A 405 36.26 6.80 51.96
CA GLU A 405 36.64 5.94 53.09
C GLU A 405 35.80 4.67 53.10
N ALA A 406 36.29 3.63 53.78
CA ALA A 406 35.71 2.28 53.75
C ALA A 406 34.95 1.92 55.04
N GLY A 407 33.77 1.32 54.89
CA GLY A 407 32.98 0.76 55.99
C GLY A 407 31.91 -0.19 55.47
N GLN A 408 31.74 -1.34 56.11
CA GLN A 408 30.75 -2.35 55.70
C GLN A 408 29.35 -1.98 56.20
N MET A 409 28.31 -2.19 55.38
CA MET A 409 27.31 -3.25 55.63
C MET A 409 26.23 -3.33 54.53
N THR A 410 25.70 -4.56 54.35
CA THR A 410 24.38 -4.92 53.79
C THR A 410 23.86 -4.15 52.57
N ALA A 411 24.01 -4.75 51.39
CA ALA A 411 23.16 -4.45 50.23
C ALA A 411 22.11 -5.56 50.05
N VAL A 412 20.84 -5.17 49.94
CA VAL A 412 19.77 -5.97 49.32
C VAL A 412 19.42 -5.25 48.03
N GLU A 413 19.80 -5.82 46.89
CA GLU A 413 19.39 -5.32 45.58
C GLU A 413 18.62 -6.40 44.82
N ALA A 414 17.44 -6.03 44.31
CA ALA A 414 16.85 -6.65 43.15
C ALA A 414 17.04 -5.65 41.99
N SER A 415 17.83 -6.04 40.99
CA SER A 415 18.07 -5.21 39.79
C SER A 415 17.49 -5.88 38.55
N ALA A 416 17.14 -5.07 37.55
CA ALA A 416 16.37 -5.53 36.39
C ALA A 416 17.25 -6.26 35.36
N THR A 417 16.70 -7.33 34.76
CA THR A 417 17.39 -8.14 33.75
C THR A 417 16.67 -8.11 32.42
N THR A 418 17.31 -7.51 31.42
CA THR A 418 16.92 -7.64 30.00
C THR A 418 17.05 -9.08 29.54
N GLN A 419 15.99 -9.72 29.05
CA GLN A 419 16.06 -11.08 28.51
C GLN A 419 15.98 -11.12 26.97
N GLN A 420 17.07 -11.57 26.36
CA GLN A 420 17.05 -12.16 25.01
C GLN A 420 16.40 -13.54 25.08
N ALA A 421 15.44 -13.81 24.19
CA ALA A 421 14.87 -15.14 24.03
C ALA A 421 15.82 -16.03 23.19
N THR A 422 16.43 -17.02 23.81
CA THR A 422 17.26 -18.04 23.16
C THR A 422 16.42 -19.23 22.67
N ALA A 423 16.98 -20.00 21.72
CA ALA A 423 16.33 -21.20 21.22
C ALA A 423 16.20 -22.28 22.31
N SER A 424 15.04 -22.94 22.38
CA SER A 424 14.75 -23.96 23.38
C SER A 424 14.89 -25.37 22.80
N ASN A 425 15.81 -26.17 23.37
CA ASN A 425 15.93 -27.60 23.09
C ASN A 425 15.00 -28.38 24.03
N ILE A 426 14.29 -29.37 23.50
CA ILE A 426 13.48 -30.33 24.28
C ILE A 426 14.23 -31.68 24.30
N PRO A 427 14.37 -32.36 25.45
CA PRO A 427 15.21 -33.55 25.58
C PRO A 427 14.56 -34.81 24.98
N ALA A 428 15.41 -35.77 24.61
CA ALA A 428 14.99 -37.10 24.15
C ALA A 428 14.72 -38.07 25.31
N VAL A 429 13.71 -38.94 25.14
CA VAL A 429 13.50 -40.17 25.91
C VAL A 429 13.22 -41.30 24.90
N GLY A 430 13.69 -42.51 25.20
CA GLY A 430 13.95 -43.57 24.22
C GLY A 430 12.76 -44.41 23.74
N GLU A 431 13.11 -45.36 22.87
CA GLU A 431 12.21 -46.20 22.06
C GLU A 431 11.41 -47.25 22.84
N THR A 432 10.24 -47.61 22.32
CA THR A 432 9.78 -49.02 22.25
C THR A 432 9.13 -49.26 20.89
N THR A 433 9.26 -50.48 20.36
CA THR A 433 8.86 -50.85 19.00
C THR A 433 7.43 -51.40 18.92
N GLY A 434 6.79 -51.26 17.75
CA GLY A 434 5.46 -51.85 17.51
C GLY A 434 4.86 -51.48 16.14
N ASP A 435 5.06 -52.33 15.13
CA ASP A 435 4.41 -52.19 13.82
C ASP A 435 2.92 -52.54 13.86
N VAL A 436 2.05 -51.58 13.52
CA VAL A 436 0.79 -51.86 12.80
C VAL A 436 0.52 -50.71 11.83
N VAL A 437 0.58 -50.98 10.53
CA VAL A 437 0.05 -50.06 9.49
C VAL A 437 -1.43 -50.37 9.28
N THR A 438 -2.31 -49.42 9.64
CA THR A 438 -3.74 -49.48 9.31
C THR A 438 -4.08 -48.37 8.33
N VAL A 439 -4.20 -48.71 7.05
CA VAL A 439 -4.66 -47.77 6.01
C VAL A 439 -6.19 -47.65 6.09
N CYS A 440 -6.68 -46.54 6.63
CA CYS A 440 -8.09 -46.16 6.46
C CYS A 440 -8.28 -45.52 5.07
N GLU A 441 -8.59 -46.32 4.06
CA GLU A 441 -9.24 -45.78 2.86
C GLU A 441 -10.56 -45.11 3.25
N SER A 442 -10.80 -43.90 2.78
CA SER A 442 -12.09 -43.22 2.92
C SER A 442 -12.33 -42.29 1.74
N ARG A 443 -13.48 -42.50 1.07
CA ARG A 443 -13.83 -41.87 -0.21
C ARG A 443 -14.08 -40.36 -0.05
N ALA A 444 -13.09 -39.54 -0.38
CA ALA A 444 -13.19 -38.07 -0.39
C ALA A 444 -13.11 -37.42 -1.80
N VAL A 445 -12.92 -38.22 -2.86
CA VAL A 445 -12.63 -37.75 -4.23
C VAL A 445 -13.74 -36.90 -4.89
N PRO A 446 -15.07 -37.17 -4.76
CA PRO A 446 -16.06 -36.44 -5.55
C PRO A 446 -16.31 -34.99 -5.07
N LEU A 447 -15.90 -34.63 -3.85
CA LEU A 447 -16.17 -33.28 -3.31
C LEU A 447 -15.19 -32.21 -3.81
N LEU A 448 -13.97 -32.60 -4.18
CA LEU A 448 -12.92 -31.66 -4.60
C LEU A 448 -13.21 -31.01 -5.96
N LEU A 449 -13.87 -31.76 -6.86
CA LEU A 449 -14.26 -31.26 -8.19
C LEU A 449 -15.41 -30.23 -8.12
N LEU A 450 -16.31 -30.34 -7.14
CA LEU A 450 -17.41 -29.40 -6.94
C LEU A 450 -16.93 -28.01 -6.44
N LEU A 451 -15.78 -27.95 -5.76
CA LEU A 451 -15.19 -26.68 -5.33
C LEU A 451 -14.48 -25.93 -6.48
N LEU A 452 -13.85 -26.66 -7.41
CA LEU A 452 -13.18 -26.07 -8.57
C LEU A 452 -14.16 -25.38 -9.53
N GLY A 453 -15.36 -25.95 -9.71
CA GLY A 453 -16.41 -25.41 -10.59
C GLY A 453 -16.96 -24.02 -10.18
N LEU A 454 -16.75 -23.60 -8.93
CA LEU A 454 -17.18 -22.28 -8.42
C LEU A 454 -16.07 -21.22 -8.47
N TRP A 455 -14.84 -21.59 -8.84
CA TRP A 455 -13.66 -20.71 -8.77
C TRP A 455 -13.03 -20.41 -10.15
N GLY A 456 -13.71 -20.77 -11.24
CA GLY A 456 -13.31 -20.40 -12.61
C GLY A 456 -12.05 -21.08 -13.18
N PHE A 457 -11.41 -21.98 -12.42
CA PHE A 457 -10.19 -22.68 -12.83
C PHE A 457 -10.51 -23.99 -13.56
N ALA A 458 -10.55 -23.94 -14.89
CA ALA A 458 -10.37 -25.14 -15.71
C ALA A 458 -8.87 -25.51 -15.72
N ALA A 459 -8.53 -26.64 -15.08
CA ALA A 459 -7.22 -27.27 -15.25
C ALA A 459 -7.09 -27.88 -16.66
N LEU A 460 -5.85 -28.06 -17.11
CA LEU A 460 -5.47 -28.43 -18.49
C LEU A 460 -4.79 -29.81 -18.51
#